data_AF-A0A6M0C6A7-F1
#
_entry.id   AF-A0A6M0C6A7-F1
#
_cell.length_a   1.000
_cell.length_b   1.000
_cell.length_c   1.000
_cell.angle_alpha   90.00
_cell.angle_beta   90.00
_cell.angle_gamma   90.00
#
_symmetry.space_group_name_H-M   'P 1'
#
loop_
_entity.id
_entity.type
_entity.pdbx_description
1 polymer ?
#
loop_
_entity_poly.entity_id
_entity_poly.type
_entity_poly.pdbx_seq_one_letter_code
_entity_poly.pdbx_strand_id
1 'polypeptide(L)'
;LTYQGFREPLRLAVEVTSTNWEDDYVDKLDEYKGLGISEYWIVDYLAIASRSYLGRSKVPTVFVYQLINGEYQSQAFRGKDRIISPTFPELELTVEQVVTASQPRIR
;
A
#
# COMPACT_ATOMS: atom_id res chain seq x y z
N LEU A 1 12.09 12.62 -17.48
CA LEU A 1 12.01 11.35 -18.21
C LEU A 1 10.56 10.89 -18.16
N THR A 2 9.79 11.10 -19.23
CA THR A 2 8.35 10.82 -19.25
C THR A 2 8.15 9.36 -19.67
N TYR A 3 7.67 8.52 -18.76
CA TYR A 3 7.29 7.13 -19.05
C TYR A 3 6.10 7.16 -20.04
N GLN A 4 6.38 7.05 -21.35
CA GLN A 4 5.38 7.13 -22.43
C GLN A 4 4.58 5.81 -22.57
N GLY A 5 3.80 5.46 -21.55
CA GLY A 5 2.82 4.38 -21.61
C GLY A 5 1.38 4.84 -21.40
N PHE A 6 1.18 5.81 -20.51
CA PHE A 6 -0.15 6.26 -20.09
C PHE A 6 -0.37 7.73 -20.45
N ARG A 7 -1.54 8.04 -20.99
CA ARG A 7 -1.95 9.41 -21.34
C ARG A 7 -2.36 10.23 -20.11
N GLU A 8 -2.70 9.55 -19.02
CA GLU A 8 -3.07 10.10 -17.73
C GLU A 8 -2.41 9.25 -16.63
N PRO A 9 -2.15 9.79 -15.43
CA PRO A 9 -1.62 9.02 -14.32
C PRO A 9 -2.52 7.83 -13.96
N LEU A 10 -1.91 6.75 -13.45
CA LEU A 10 -2.68 5.64 -12.88
C LEU A 10 -3.49 6.13 -11.67
N ARG A 11 -4.70 5.60 -11.50
CA ARG A 11 -5.54 5.95 -10.35
C ARG A 11 -5.09 5.26 -9.07
N LEU A 12 -4.65 4.00 -9.18
CA LEU A 12 -4.23 3.16 -8.07
C LEU A 12 -3.01 2.32 -8.47
N ALA A 13 -2.00 2.27 -7.61
CA ALA A 13 -0.96 1.26 -7.61
C ALA A 13 -0.98 0.49 -6.28
N VAL A 14 -0.70 -0.81 -6.31
CA VAL A 14 -0.66 -1.66 -5.11
C VAL A 14 0.63 -2.46 -5.13
N GLU A 15 1.45 -2.29 -4.10
CA GLU A 15 2.67 -3.06 -3.90
C GLU A 15 2.49 -4.04 -2.74
N VAL A 16 2.88 -5.29 -2.99
CA VAL A 16 2.85 -6.36 -1.98
C VAL A 16 4.27 -6.55 -1.49
N THR A 17 4.52 -6.11 -0.26
CA THR A 17 5.88 -5.98 0.26
C THR A 17 6.56 -7.34 0.37
N SER A 18 7.78 -7.39 -0.13
CA SER A 18 8.69 -8.53 -0.02
C SER A 18 9.95 -8.13 0.75
N THR A 19 10.95 -9.00 0.80
CA THR A 19 12.19 -8.79 1.57
C THR A 19 12.90 -7.49 1.24
N ASN A 20 12.73 -6.94 0.03
CA ASN A 20 13.27 -5.64 -0.39
C ASN A 20 12.32 -4.47 -0.05
N TRP A 21 11.84 -4.43 1.18
CA TRP A 21 10.75 -3.53 1.58
C TRP A 21 11.10 -2.04 1.47
N GLU A 22 12.38 -1.66 1.53
CA GLU A 22 12.81 -0.25 1.44
C GLU A 22 12.39 0.38 0.11
N ASP A 23 12.39 -0.39 -0.97
CA ASP A 23 11.98 0.05 -2.31
C ASP A 23 10.51 0.50 -2.34
N ASP A 24 9.61 -0.26 -1.72
CA ASP A 24 8.19 0.09 -1.66
C ASP A 24 7.93 1.30 -0.75
N TYR A 25 8.63 1.38 0.38
CA TYR A 25 8.40 2.41 1.40
C TYR A 25 9.10 3.74 1.12
N VAL A 26 10.10 3.77 0.23
CA VAL A 26 10.92 4.94 -0.04
C VAL A 26 10.94 5.25 -1.54
N ASP A 27 11.59 4.41 -2.34
CA ASP A 27 11.92 4.74 -3.73
C ASP A 27 10.65 4.82 -4.60
N LYS A 28 9.81 3.79 -4.56
CA LYS A 28 8.53 3.77 -5.30
C LYS A 28 7.55 4.80 -4.79
N LEU A 29 7.55 5.07 -3.49
CA LEU A 29 6.65 6.05 -2.90
C LEU A 29 6.93 7.45 -3.49
N ASP A 30 8.19 7.84 -3.58
CA ASP A 30 8.60 9.10 -4.20
C ASP A 30 8.40 9.09 -5.74
N GLU A 31 8.71 7.97 -6.41
CA GLU A 31 8.49 7.84 -7.85
C GLU A 31 7.00 7.99 -8.21
N TYR A 32 6.12 7.25 -7.53
CA TYR A 32 4.68 7.25 -7.81
C TYR A 32 4.04 8.59 -7.47
N LYS A 33 4.55 9.29 -6.46
CA LYS A 33 4.19 10.67 -6.16
C LYS A 33 4.53 11.58 -7.34
N GLY A 34 5.76 11.49 -7.84
CA GLY A 34 6.24 12.25 -9.00
C GLY A 34 5.47 11.94 -10.30
N LEU A 35 4.98 10.71 -10.45
CA LEU A 35 4.13 10.29 -11.56
C LEU A 35 2.65 10.72 -11.40
N GLY A 36 2.27 11.26 -10.24
CA GLY A 36 0.91 11.74 -9.99
C GLY A 36 -0.13 10.64 -9.76
N ILE A 37 0.30 9.44 -9.31
CA ILE A 37 -0.64 8.35 -9.01
C ILE A 37 -1.52 8.79 -7.83
N SER A 38 -2.84 8.72 -8.01
CA SER A 38 -3.77 9.30 -7.03
C SER A 38 -3.87 8.53 -5.73
N GLU A 39 -3.70 7.20 -5.79
CA GLU A 39 -3.77 6.30 -4.67
C GLU A 39 -2.66 5.25 -4.75
N TYR A 40 -1.96 5.01 -3.65
CA TYR A 40 -0.90 4.02 -3.58
C TYR A 40 -1.05 3.16 -2.33
N TRP A 41 -0.99 1.84 -2.50
CA TRP A 41 -1.10 0.89 -1.40
C TRP A 41 0.22 0.17 -1.18
N ILE A 42 0.60 0.04 0.08
CA ILE A 42 1.65 -0.89 0.52
C ILE A 42 1.00 -1.96 1.39
N VAL A 43 1.07 -3.21 0.94
CA VAL A 43 0.53 -4.39 1.63
C VAL A 43 1.68 -5.14 2.30
N ASP A 44 1.99 -4.80 3.54
CA ASP A 44 3.00 -5.50 4.35
C ASP A 44 2.35 -6.58 5.22
N TYR A 45 1.97 -7.67 4.56
CA TYR A 45 1.25 -8.80 5.17
C TYR A 45 2.12 -9.67 6.08
N LEU A 46 3.45 -9.62 5.92
CA LEU A 46 4.41 -10.34 6.77
C LEU A 46 4.95 -9.47 7.92
N ALA A 47 4.58 -8.19 7.95
CA ALA A 47 5.12 -7.20 8.86
C ALA A 47 6.66 -7.17 8.81
N ILE A 48 7.25 -7.01 7.63
CA ILE A 48 8.71 -7.09 7.43
C ILE A 48 9.40 -5.73 7.41
N ALA A 49 8.69 -4.64 7.11
CA ALA A 49 9.24 -3.30 7.14
C ALA A 49 9.77 -2.87 8.52
N SER A 50 10.55 -1.81 8.58
CA SER A 50 11.18 -1.37 9.83
C SER A 50 10.15 -0.93 10.89
N ARG A 51 10.61 -0.86 12.15
CA ARG A 51 9.78 -0.36 13.27
C ARG A 51 9.40 1.12 13.13
N SER A 52 10.11 1.92 12.34
CA SER A 52 9.72 3.32 12.12
C SER A 52 8.40 3.40 11.36
N TYR A 53 8.12 2.44 10.47
CA TYR A 53 6.87 2.35 9.74
C TYR A 53 5.80 1.55 10.51
N LEU A 54 6.15 0.36 11.00
CA LEU A 54 5.17 -0.55 11.60
C LEU A 54 4.93 -0.33 13.10
N GLY A 55 5.75 0.49 13.75
CA GLY A 55 5.76 0.65 15.20
C GLY A 55 6.52 -0.47 15.93
N ARG A 56 6.49 -0.43 17.27
CA ARG A 56 7.23 -1.38 18.12
C ARG A 56 6.74 -2.83 17.96
N SER A 57 5.42 -3.00 17.91
CA SER A 57 4.76 -4.29 17.65
C SER A 57 4.51 -4.41 16.16
N LYS A 58 5.45 -5.06 15.46
CA LYS A 58 5.31 -5.29 14.03
C LYS A 58 4.16 -6.26 13.78
N VAL A 59 3.08 -5.76 13.18
CA VAL A 59 1.90 -6.53 12.80
C VAL A 59 1.58 -6.27 11.33
N PRO A 60 0.92 -7.21 10.64
CA PRO A 60 0.52 -7.02 9.26
C PRO A 60 -0.26 -5.72 9.10
N THR A 61 0.19 -4.88 8.18
CA THR A 61 -0.33 -3.52 8.00
C THR A 61 -0.51 -3.25 6.52
N VAL A 62 -1.65 -2.67 6.16
CA VAL A 62 -1.85 -2.06 4.85
C VAL A 62 -1.81 -0.56 5.01
N PHE A 63 -0.95 0.12 4.25
CA PHE A 63 -0.97 1.57 4.15
C PHE A 63 -1.69 1.96 2.86
N VAL A 64 -2.63 2.90 2.97
CA VAL A 64 -3.25 3.57 1.83
C VAL A 64 -2.76 5.00 1.83
N TYR A 65 -2.09 5.39 0.75
CA TYR A 65 -1.65 6.75 0.47
C TYR A 65 -2.60 7.39 -0.52
N GLN A 66 -3.05 8.61 -0.24
CA GLN A 66 -3.81 9.44 -1.15
C GLN A 66 -3.00 10.67 -1.54
N LEU A 67 -2.86 10.94 -2.82
CA LEU A 67 -2.16 12.13 -3.31
C LEU A 67 -3.05 13.36 -3.19
N ILE A 68 -2.69 14.27 -2.30
CA ILE A 68 -3.44 15.51 -2.04
C ILE A 68 -2.47 16.68 -2.20
N ASN A 69 -2.78 17.58 -3.14
CA ASN A 69 -1.96 18.76 -3.44
C ASN A 69 -0.47 18.43 -3.70
N GLY A 70 -0.20 17.31 -4.37
CA GLY A 70 1.15 16.87 -4.72
C GLY A 70 1.89 16.10 -3.62
N GLU A 71 1.28 15.88 -2.45
CA GLU A 71 1.87 15.10 -1.36
C GLU A 71 1.00 13.92 -0.96
N TYR A 72 1.64 12.79 -0.66
CA TYR A 72 0.93 11.61 -0.18
C TYR A 72 0.58 11.75 1.30
N GLN A 73 -0.70 11.57 1.62
CA GLN A 73 -1.19 11.41 2.99
C GLN A 73 -1.54 9.94 3.22
N SER A 74 -1.07 9.36 4.32
CA SER A 74 -1.20 7.93 4.58
C SER A 74 -2.20 7.62 5.69
N GLN A 75 -2.88 6.49 5.54
CA GLN A 75 -3.67 5.84 6.58
C GLN A 75 -3.24 4.39 6.70
N ALA A 76 -3.02 3.92 7.93
CA ALA A 76 -2.64 2.54 8.23
C ALA A 76 -3.83 1.75 8.74
N PHE A 77 -4.01 0.54 8.21
CA PHE A 77 -5.06 -0.41 8.58
C PHE A 77 -4.44 -1.71 9.08
N ARG A 78 -5.04 -2.33 10.11
CA ARG A 78 -4.52 -3.54 10.74
C ARG A 78 -5.65 -4.49 11.16
N GLY A 79 -5.37 -5.78 11.23
CA GLY A 79 -6.32 -6.78 11.73
C GLY A 79 -7.69 -6.70 11.06
N LYS A 80 -8.74 -6.39 11.82
CA LYS A 80 -10.13 -6.36 11.33
C LYS A 80 -10.53 -5.04 10.67
N ASP A 81 -9.64 -4.07 10.60
CA ASP A 81 -9.93 -2.78 9.96
C ASP A 81 -10.30 -3.02 8.48
N ARG A 82 -11.39 -2.39 8.05
CA ARG A 82 -11.74 -2.30 6.62
C ARG A 82 -10.78 -1.30 5.96
N ILE A 83 -10.15 -1.72 4.88
CA ILE A 83 -9.27 -0.86 4.09
C ILE A 83 -10.14 0.14 3.34
N ILE A 84 -9.90 1.44 3.54
CA ILE A 84 -10.68 2.50 2.90
C ILE A 84 -9.96 2.97 1.65
N SER A 85 -10.55 2.70 0.48
CA SER A 85 -10.08 3.19 -0.82
C SER A 85 -10.91 4.40 -1.26
N PRO A 86 -10.31 5.58 -1.48
CA PRO A 86 -10.95 6.65 -2.21
C PRO A 86 -11.35 6.27 -3.64
N THR A 87 -10.56 5.42 -4.31
CA THR A 87 -10.83 4.95 -5.68
C THR A 87 -11.97 3.93 -5.74
N PHE A 88 -12.09 3.07 -4.71
CA PHE A 88 -13.15 2.05 -4.59
C PHE A 88 -13.87 2.16 -3.24
N PRO A 89 -14.76 3.14 -3.03
CA PRO A 89 -15.40 3.39 -1.72
C PRO A 89 -16.27 2.23 -1.21
N GLU A 90 -16.76 1.39 -2.13
CA GLU A 90 -17.61 0.23 -1.83
C GLU A 90 -16.81 -1.05 -1.57
N LEU A 91 -15.47 -0.99 -1.60
CA LEU A 91 -14.63 -2.16 -1.36
C LEU A 91 -14.74 -2.64 0.09
N GLU A 92 -15.33 -3.83 0.27
CA GLU A 92 -15.42 -4.50 1.57
C GLU A 92 -14.29 -5.53 1.74
N LEU A 93 -13.07 -5.03 2.04
CA LEU A 93 -11.89 -5.85 2.28
C LEU A 93 -11.22 -5.46 3.60
N THR A 94 -10.92 -6.44 4.46
CA THR A 94 -10.16 -6.24 5.70
C THR A 94 -8.72 -6.72 5.58
N VAL A 95 -7.84 -6.21 6.43
CA VAL A 95 -6.44 -6.66 6.48
C VAL A 95 -6.34 -8.13 6.88
N GLU A 96 -7.20 -8.60 7.78
CA GLU A 96 -7.30 -10.01 8.18
C GLU A 96 -7.62 -10.92 6.98
N GLN A 97 -8.52 -10.49 6.08
CA GLN A 97 -8.83 -11.25 4.86
C GLN A 97 -7.62 -11.32 3.92
N VAL A 98 -6.88 -10.22 3.75
CA VAL A 98 -5.65 -10.18 2.94
C VAL A 98 -4.60 -11.14 3.52
N VAL A 99 -4.35 -11.08 4.83
CA VAL A 99 -3.38 -11.96 5.51
C VAL A 99 -3.80 -13.42 5.41
N THR A 100 -5.09 -13.72 5.63
CA THR A 100 -5.62 -15.07 5.50
C THR A 100 -5.42 -15.62 4.08
N ALA A 101 -5.62 -14.79 3.06
CA ALA A 101 -5.41 -15.19 1.67
C ALA A 101 -3.94 -15.43 1.30
N SER A 102 -2.99 -14.82 2.01
CA SER A 102 -1.54 -15.03 1.79
C SER A 102 -1.01 -16.36 2.32
N GLN A 103 -1.77 -17.02 3.20
CA GLN A 103 -1.34 -18.28 3.79
C GLN A 103 -1.45 -19.41 2.75
N PRO A 104 -0.49 -20.36 2.71
CA PRO A 104 -0.62 -21.52 1.86
C PRO A 104 -1.91 -22.26 2.20
N ARG A 105 -2.74 -22.55 1.19
CA ARG A 105 -3.86 -23.47 1.39
C ARG A 105 -3.27 -24.85 1.62
N ILE A 106 -3.29 -25.32 2.87
CA ILE A 106 -3.05 -26.73 3.16
C ILE A 106 -4.24 -27.49 2.55
N ARG A 107 -3.99 -28.20 1.46
CA ARG A 107 -4.92 -29.18 0.89
C ARG A 107 -4.71 -30.53 1.55
#